data_AF-A0A8C3HC50-F1
#
_entry.id   AF-A0A8C3HC50-F1
#
_cell.length_a   1.000
_cell.length_b   1.000
_cell.length_c   1.000
_cell.angle_alpha   90.00
_cell.angle_beta   90.00
_cell.angle_gamma   90.00
#
_symmetry.space_group_name_H-M   'P 1'
#
loop_
_entity.id
_entity.type
_entity.pdbx_description
1 polymer ?
#
loop_
_entity_poly.entity_id
_entity_poly.type
_entity_poly.pdbx_seq_one_letter_code
_entity_poly.pdbx_strand_id
1 'polypeptide(L)'
;MPEGPELHLASCYINTVCAGLIFSGKVEKSEVSKNPEVLFESDAPHRALCFVDIRRFGRWEVHGTWQLDRGPCVMLEYEKFRENVLRNLSDKAFNKPICEALLNQKFFNGIGNYLRAEILYRLKIPPFEKARTVLEALQHRKQSPDLTLSKKVKLKRENPDLLELCHAVPMEVIHMGGKGYSPEPSDDAAAFEEWLQCYCVPGMRSLHDGNGRTIWFQGEPGPMAPKGEHQLYSSMLCRVLLLLVGLGEAGRSVACCGIIKVKETSDALLKL
;
A
#
# COMPACT_ATOMS: atom_id res chain seq x y z
N MET A 1 -1.35 4.74 6.59
CA MET A 1 -0.23 5.08 5.69
C MET A 1 -0.55 4.44 4.36
N PRO A 2 -0.29 5.11 3.23
CA PRO A 2 -0.56 4.54 1.91
C PRO A 2 0.34 3.32 1.67
N GLU A 3 -0.11 2.44 0.80
CA GLU A 3 0.68 1.32 0.27
C GLU A 3 0.93 1.57 -1.22
N GLY A 4 1.51 0.59 -1.91
CA GLY A 4 1.84 0.70 -3.34
C GLY A 4 0.66 1.15 -4.20
N PRO A 5 -0.51 0.49 -4.12
CA PRO A 5 -1.66 0.81 -4.97
C PRO A 5 -2.10 2.28 -4.87
N GLU A 6 -2.16 2.85 -3.66
CA GLU A 6 -2.58 4.25 -3.49
C GLU A 6 -1.60 5.24 -4.15
N LEU A 7 -0.29 4.98 -4.07
CA LEU A 7 0.70 5.83 -4.74
C LEU A 7 0.62 5.72 -6.26
N HIS A 8 0.39 4.52 -6.78
CA HIS A 8 0.23 4.31 -8.22
C HIS A 8 -1.02 5.01 -8.75
N LEU A 9 -2.17 4.80 -8.11
CA LEU A 9 -3.43 5.43 -8.48
C LEU A 9 -3.35 6.97 -8.39
N ALA A 10 -2.72 7.50 -7.35
CA ALA A 10 -2.48 8.94 -7.22
C ALA A 10 -1.62 9.48 -8.38
N SER A 11 -0.57 8.77 -8.77
CA SER A 11 0.28 9.16 -9.91
C SER A 11 -0.50 9.16 -11.23
N CYS A 12 -1.30 8.12 -11.50
CA CYS A 12 -2.17 8.04 -12.67
C CYS A 12 -3.19 9.18 -12.71
N TYR A 13 -3.83 9.46 -11.57
CA TYR A 13 -4.77 10.56 -11.44
C TYR A 13 -4.12 11.90 -11.78
N ILE A 14 -2.98 12.22 -11.15
CA ILE A 14 -2.25 13.48 -11.39
C ILE A 14 -1.89 13.63 -12.87
N ASN A 15 -1.30 12.59 -13.47
CA ASN A 15 -0.92 12.64 -14.88
C ASN A 15 -2.14 12.84 -15.80
N THR A 16 -3.29 12.29 -15.43
CA THR A 16 -4.54 12.41 -16.21
C THR A 16 -5.14 13.80 -16.06
N VAL A 17 -5.36 14.29 -14.84
CA VAL A 17 -6.04 15.57 -14.59
C VAL A 17 -5.18 16.78 -14.91
N CYS A 18 -3.86 16.63 -14.86
CA CYS A 18 -2.90 17.67 -15.21
C CYS A 18 -2.48 17.63 -16.68
N ALA A 19 -2.95 16.63 -17.46
CA ALA A 19 -2.60 16.52 -18.87
C ALA A 19 -3.04 17.79 -19.64
N GLY A 20 -2.09 18.42 -20.32
CA GLY A 20 -2.34 19.65 -21.09
C GLY A 20 -2.54 20.91 -20.25
N LEU A 21 -2.46 20.83 -18.92
CA LEU A 21 -2.47 22.02 -18.06
C LEU A 21 -1.08 22.65 -17.98
N ILE A 22 -1.04 23.98 -17.99
CA ILE A 22 0.17 24.76 -17.70
C ILE A 22 0.02 25.26 -16.27
N PHE A 23 0.96 24.86 -15.41
CA PHE A 23 1.04 25.36 -14.05
C PHE A 23 1.95 26.59 -14.03
N SER A 24 1.47 27.60 -13.32
CA SER A 24 2.11 28.88 -13.09
C SER A 24 1.86 29.27 -11.64
N GLY A 25 2.85 29.81 -10.93
CA GLY A 25 2.64 30.37 -9.60
C GLY A 25 3.75 30.02 -8.66
N LYS A 26 3.67 30.57 -7.45
CA LYS A 26 4.41 30.00 -6.35
C LYS A 26 3.80 28.67 -5.94
N VAL A 27 4.66 27.68 -5.70
CA VAL A 27 4.22 26.51 -4.95
C VAL A 27 4.03 26.96 -3.51
N GLU A 28 2.77 27.18 -3.15
CA GLU A 28 2.40 27.62 -1.81
C GLU A 28 2.38 26.44 -0.84
N LYS A 29 3.04 26.64 0.30
CA LYS A 29 3.07 25.69 1.40
C LYS A 29 2.38 26.31 2.61
N SER A 30 1.56 25.53 3.31
CA SER A 30 0.98 25.97 4.59
C SER A 30 2.08 26.25 5.61
N GLU A 31 1.92 27.31 6.40
CA GLU A 31 2.86 27.75 7.46
C GLU A 31 3.21 26.63 8.46
N VAL A 32 2.28 25.69 8.66
CA VAL A 32 2.45 24.58 9.60
C VAL A 32 3.12 23.34 9.00
N SER A 33 3.44 23.37 7.70
CA SER A 33 4.12 22.27 7.02
C SER A 33 5.61 22.29 7.31
N LYS A 34 6.15 21.11 7.66
CA LYS A 34 7.57 20.89 7.96
C LYS A 34 8.42 20.59 6.72
N ASN A 35 7.80 20.52 5.55
CA ASN A 35 8.48 20.15 4.31
C ASN A 35 9.18 21.35 3.65
N PRO A 36 10.20 21.14 2.79
CA PRO A 36 10.96 22.23 2.18
C PRO A 36 10.08 23.12 1.29
N GLU A 37 10.46 24.40 1.20
CA GLU A 37 9.88 25.36 0.24
C GLU A 37 10.22 24.94 -1.19
N VAL A 38 9.32 25.22 -2.13
CA VAL A 38 9.54 24.99 -3.56
C VAL A 38 9.52 26.35 -4.25
N LEU A 39 10.67 26.76 -4.80
CA LEU A 39 10.83 28.03 -5.50
C LEU A 39 10.37 27.86 -6.96
N PHE A 40 9.18 28.35 -7.26
CA PHE A 40 8.59 28.44 -8.61
C PHE A 40 7.76 29.74 -8.63
N GLU A 41 7.61 30.44 -9.76
CA GLU A 41 6.82 31.68 -9.87
C GLU A 41 6.19 31.80 -11.27
N SER A 42 4.91 32.16 -11.38
CA SER A 42 4.24 32.62 -12.62
C SER A 42 2.75 32.96 -12.38
N ASP A 43 2.17 33.95 -13.04
CA ASP A 43 0.79 34.39 -12.75
C ASP A 43 -0.26 33.73 -13.68
N ALA A 44 -1.03 32.76 -13.18
CA ALA A 44 -2.34 32.43 -13.79
C ALA A 44 -3.34 31.87 -12.77
N PRO A 45 -4.58 32.39 -12.72
CA PRO A 45 -5.65 31.79 -11.94
C PRO A 45 -6.37 30.69 -12.75
N HIS A 46 -6.87 29.67 -12.04
CA HIS A 46 -8.17 28.99 -12.24
C HIS A 46 -8.21 27.54 -11.70
N ARG A 47 -7.07 26.91 -11.39
CA ARG A 47 -7.00 25.60 -10.69
C ARG A 47 -5.73 25.48 -9.84
N ALA A 48 -5.81 24.78 -8.71
CA ALA A 48 -4.65 24.51 -7.84
C ALA A 48 -4.46 23.01 -7.60
N LEU A 49 -3.21 22.52 -7.69
CA LEU A 49 -2.81 21.17 -7.31
C LEU A 49 -2.32 21.17 -5.86
N CYS A 50 -3.05 20.53 -4.95
CA CYS A 50 -2.79 20.62 -3.51
C CYS A 50 -2.45 19.25 -2.90
N PHE A 51 -1.29 19.11 -2.26
CA PHE A 51 -0.98 17.96 -1.39
C PHE A 51 -1.62 18.14 -0.01
N VAL A 52 -2.71 17.42 0.27
CA VAL A 52 -3.51 17.57 1.50
C VAL A 52 -3.19 16.49 2.52
N ASP A 53 -2.39 16.82 3.54
CA ASP A 53 -2.01 15.90 4.61
C ASP A 53 -2.42 16.41 6.00
N ILE A 54 -3.58 15.95 6.47
CA ILE A 54 -4.16 16.33 7.77
C ILE A 54 -3.25 15.90 8.94
N ARG A 55 -2.56 14.77 8.81
CA ARG A 55 -1.76 14.17 9.89
C ARG A 55 -0.31 14.68 9.91
N ARG A 56 0.12 15.37 8.85
CA ARG A 56 1.46 15.97 8.72
C ARG A 56 2.58 14.94 8.84
N PHE A 57 2.34 13.75 8.30
CA PHE A 57 3.32 12.65 8.25
C PHE A 57 4.00 12.52 6.89
N GLY A 58 3.37 13.03 5.84
CA GLY A 58 3.89 13.07 4.49
C GLY A 58 5.14 13.96 4.40
N ARG A 59 6.10 13.50 3.62
CA ARG A 59 7.35 14.21 3.34
C ARG A 59 7.59 14.32 1.85
N TRP A 60 8.25 15.40 1.43
CA TRP A 60 8.74 15.57 0.06
C TRP A 60 10.15 16.13 0.05
N GLU A 61 10.87 15.89 -1.04
CA GLU A 61 12.22 16.38 -1.29
C GLU A 61 12.23 17.11 -2.64
N VAL A 62 12.88 18.28 -2.70
CA VAL A 62 13.02 19.06 -3.93
C VAL A 62 14.18 18.49 -4.73
N HIS A 63 13.95 18.19 -6.01
CA HIS A 63 14.92 17.47 -6.86
C HIS A 63 15.35 16.11 -6.28
N GLY A 64 14.49 15.48 -5.46
CA GLY A 64 14.76 14.20 -4.84
C GLY A 64 14.81 13.06 -5.85
N THR A 65 15.60 12.05 -5.51
CA THR A 65 15.55 10.74 -6.16
C THR A 65 14.77 9.76 -5.27
N TRP A 66 14.52 8.54 -5.76
CA TRP A 66 13.97 7.50 -4.91
C TRP A 66 14.89 7.20 -3.72
N GLN A 67 14.30 6.92 -2.56
CA GLN A 67 15.03 6.56 -1.35
C GLN A 67 15.98 5.37 -1.62
N LEU A 68 17.27 5.55 -1.34
CA LEU A 68 18.34 4.59 -1.69
C LEU A 68 18.19 3.23 -0.98
N ASP A 69 17.51 3.19 0.16
CA ASP A 69 17.30 2.00 0.96
C ASP A 69 16.03 1.21 0.56
N ARG A 70 15.29 1.67 -0.46
CA ARG A 70 14.11 0.97 -0.98
C ARG A 70 14.48 0.04 -2.13
N GLY A 71 13.91 -1.17 -2.11
CA GLY A 71 14.04 -2.14 -3.19
C GLY A 71 13.16 -1.82 -4.40
N PRO A 72 13.22 -2.67 -5.45
CA PRO A 72 12.37 -2.53 -6.62
C PRO A 72 10.88 -2.61 -6.25
N CYS A 73 10.04 -1.85 -6.96
CA CYS A 73 8.59 -1.83 -6.73
C CYS A 73 7.96 -3.20 -7.02
N VAL A 74 7.18 -3.74 -6.08
CA VAL A 74 6.50 -5.05 -6.25
C VAL A 74 5.51 -5.07 -7.42
N MET A 75 5.01 -3.91 -7.84
CA MET A 75 4.03 -3.78 -8.93
C MET A 75 4.71 -3.52 -10.27
N LEU A 76 5.58 -2.52 -10.33
CA LEU A 76 6.17 -2.03 -11.59
C LEU A 76 7.46 -2.75 -11.98
N GLU A 77 8.10 -3.46 -11.05
CA GLU A 77 9.43 -4.05 -11.25
C GLU A 77 9.49 -5.49 -10.70
N TYR A 78 8.42 -6.27 -10.90
CA TYR A 78 8.24 -7.60 -10.29
C TYR A 78 9.45 -8.52 -10.41
N GLU A 79 10.03 -8.70 -11.61
CA GLU A 79 11.17 -9.60 -11.79
C GLU A 79 12.39 -9.15 -11.00
N LYS A 80 12.70 -7.84 -11.02
CA LYS A 80 13.79 -7.27 -10.22
C LYS A 80 13.52 -7.41 -8.71
N PHE A 81 12.29 -7.16 -8.28
CA PHE A 81 11.85 -7.35 -6.90
C PHE A 81 12.08 -8.79 -6.46
N ARG A 82 11.59 -9.75 -7.24
CA ARG A 82 11.69 -11.18 -6.95
C ARG A 82 13.15 -11.61 -6.85
N GLU A 83 13.98 -11.22 -7.81
CA GLU A 83 15.41 -11.50 -7.79
C GLU A 83 16.10 -10.88 -6.58
N ASN A 84 15.79 -9.63 -6.24
CA ASN A 84 16.36 -8.92 -5.10
C ASN A 84 16.09 -9.67 -3.78
N VAL A 85 14.87 -10.18 -3.59
CA VAL A 85 14.54 -10.98 -2.39
C VAL A 85 15.31 -12.31 -2.39
N LEU A 86 15.22 -13.08 -3.48
CA LEU A 86 15.79 -14.43 -3.54
C LEU A 86 17.33 -14.44 -3.47
N ARG A 87 18.00 -13.40 -4.00
CA ARG A 87 19.47 -13.27 -3.94
C ARG A 87 19.97 -12.92 -2.54
N ASN A 88 19.13 -12.29 -1.71
CA ASN A 88 19.53 -11.74 -0.41
C ASN A 88 18.93 -12.50 0.78
N LEU A 89 18.45 -13.74 0.63
CA LEU A 89 17.81 -14.50 1.73
C LEU A 89 18.69 -14.69 2.97
N SER A 90 20.02 -14.60 2.82
CA SER A 90 20.97 -14.62 3.94
C SER A 90 20.94 -13.35 4.81
N ASP A 91 20.32 -12.26 4.35
CA ASP A 91 20.17 -11.01 5.10
C ASP A 91 19.41 -11.26 6.43
N LYS A 92 19.83 -10.57 7.49
CA LYS A 92 19.23 -10.66 8.83
C LYS A 92 17.76 -10.24 8.85
N ALA A 93 17.30 -9.44 7.89
CA ALA A 93 15.90 -9.11 7.72
C ALA A 93 15.01 -10.36 7.64
N PHE A 94 15.51 -11.46 7.05
CA PHE A 94 14.78 -12.70 6.89
C PHE A 94 14.89 -13.66 8.10
N ASN A 95 15.59 -13.26 9.17
CA ASN A 95 15.54 -13.95 10.46
C ASN A 95 14.26 -13.62 11.24
N LYS A 96 13.56 -12.55 10.87
CA LYS A 96 12.34 -12.07 11.52
C LYS A 96 11.10 -12.89 11.10
N PRO A 97 9.97 -12.74 11.83
CA PRO A 97 8.66 -13.17 11.36
C PRO A 97 8.35 -12.70 9.93
N ILE A 98 7.67 -13.53 9.14
CA ILE A 98 7.33 -13.17 7.75
C ILE A 98 6.44 -11.92 7.69
N CYS A 99 5.52 -11.73 8.64
CA CYS A 99 4.69 -10.54 8.71
C CYS A 99 5.50 -9.23 8.92
N GLU A 100 6.66 -9.32 9.58
CA GLU A 100 7.59 -8.18 9.75
C GLU A 100 8.47 -7.99 8.51
N ALA A 101 8.98 -9.09 7.95
CA ALA A 101 9.82 -9.05 6.76
C ALA A 101 9.07 -8.41 5.58
N LEU A 102 7.78 -8.71 5.41
CA LEU A 102 6.92 -8.12 4.38
C LEU A 102 6.78 -6.59 4.48
N LEU A 103 7.03 -5.99 5.65
CA LEU A 103 7.01 -4.53 5.81
C LEU A 103 8.36 -3.86 5.52
N ASN A 104 9.42 -4.64 5.29
CA ASN A 104 10.75 -4.11 5.03
C ASN A 104 10.84 -3.56 3.59
N GLN A 105 10.86 -2.24 3.45
CA GLN A 105 10.83 -1.57 2.15
C GLN A 105 12.11 -1.76 1.32
N LYS A 106 13.21 -2.24 1.91
CA LYS A 106 14.41 -2.68 1.16
C LYS A 106 14.12 -3.89 0.28
N PHE A 107 13.15 -4.72 0.66
CA PHE A 107 12.84 -5.98 -0.01
C PHE A 107 11.43 -6.01 -0.61
N PHE A 108 10.44 -5.42 0.07
CA PHE A 108 9.02 -5.45 -0.31
C PHE A 108 8.48 -4.03 -0.48
N ASN A 109 9.15 -3.22 -1.32
CA ASN A 109 8.77 -1.83 -1.56
C ASN A 109 7.36 -1.73 -2.16
N GLY A 110 6.45 -1.12 -1.41
CA GLY A 110 5.04 -1.00 -1.75
C GLY A 110 4.10 -1.91 -0.96
N ILE A 111 4.62 -2.87 -0.19
CA ILE A 111 3.80 -3.67 0.74
C ILE A 111 3.68 -2.93 2.07
N GLY A 112 2.45 -2.78 2.55
CA GLY A 112 2.15 -2.27 3.88
C GLY A 112 1.30 -3.23 4.71
N ASN A 113 0.50 -2.67 5.60
CA ASN A 113 -0.16 -3.40 6.67
C ASN A 113 -1.39 -4.18 6.20
N TYR A 114 -2.21 -3.62 5.29
CA TYR A 114 -3.34 -4.37 4.75
C TYR A 114 -2.86 -5.41 3.75
N LEU A 115 -1.90 -5.08 2.87
CA LEU A 115 -1.39 -6.04 1.90
C LEU A 115 -0.74 -7.25 2.57
N ARG A 116 0.07 -7.07 3.63
CA ARG A 116 0.69 -8.23 4.30
C ARG A 116 -0.36 -9.20 4.87
N ALA A 117 -1.47 -8.69 5.40
CA ALA A 117 -2.53 -9.52 5.96
C ALA A 117 -3.25 -10.30 4.85
N GLU A 118 -3.58 -9.62 3.76
CA GLU A 118 -4.25 -10.17 2.58
C GLU A 118 -3.40 -11.23 1.85
N ILE A 119 -2.10 -10.98 1.72
CA ILE A 119 -1.14 -11.89 1.08
C ILE A 119 -0.95 -13.16 1.90
N LEU A 120 -0.69 -13.03 3.21
CA LEU A 120 -0.49 -14.18 4.10
C LEU A 120 -1.76 -15.02 4.22
N TYR A 121 -2.92 -14.36 4.26
CA TYR A 121 -4.22 -15.02 4.32
C TYR A 121 -4.52 -15.90 3.10
N ARG A 122 -4.22 -15.41 1.89
CA ARG A 122 -4.43 -16.16 0.63
C ARG A 122 -3.63 -17.47 0.59
N LEU A 123 -2.44 -17.50 1.20
CA LEU A 123 -1.59 -18.69 1.28
C LEU A 123 -1.71 -19.48 2.58
N LYS A 124 -2.54 -19.02 3.52
CA LYS A 124 -2.68 -19.59 4.86
C LYS A 124 -1.32 -19.76 5.58
N ILE A 125 -0.41 -18.80 5.37
CA ILE A 125 0.90 -18.79 6.01
C ILE A 125 0.75 -18.14 7.40
N PRO A 126 1.16 -18.82 8.49
CA PRO A 126 1.15 -18.21 9.81
C PRO A 126 2.06 -16.96 9.84
N PRO A 127 1.58 -15.81 10.33
CA PRO A 127 2.31 -14.55 10.24
C PRO A 127 3.65 -14.54 10.98
N PHE A 128 3.79 -15.37 12.01
CA PHE A 128 5.00 -15.53 12.81
C PHE A 128 5.81 -16.77 12.47
N GLU A 129 5.71 -17.27 11.22
CA GLU A 129 6.74 -18.13 10.65
C GLU A 129 8.02 -17.35 10.36
N LYS A 130 9.16 -18.03 10.44
CA LYS A 130 10.45 -17.43 10.08
C LYS A 130 10.49 -17.12 8.58
N ALA A 131 10.73 -15.86 8.23
CA ALA A 131 10.64 -15.40 6.84
C ALA A 131 11.54 -16.18 5.87
N ARG A 132 12.79 -16.47 6.28
CA ARG A 132 13.72 -17.26 5.47
C ARG A 132 13.17 -18.64 5.13
N THR A 133 12.61 -19.34 6.11
CA THR A 133 12.05 -20.69 5.92
C THR A 133 10.91 -20.69 4.90
N VAL A 134 10.02 -19.70 4.99
CA VAL A 134 8.91 -19.53 4.03
C VAL A 134 9.44 -19.27 2.60
N LEU A 135 10.48 -18.45 2.46
CA LEU A 135 11.01 -18.02 1.16
C LEU A 135 11.95 -19.06 0.51
N GLU A 136 12.72 -19.81 1.29
CA GLU A 136 13.59 -20.89 0.79
C GLU A 136 12.78 -22.03 0.16
N ALA A 137 11.61 -22.35 0.73
CA ALA A 137 10.68 -23.31 0.16
C ALA A 137 10.28 -22.97 -1.30
N LEU A 138 10.34 -21.68 -1.68
CA LEU A 138 10.03 -21.21 -3.04
C LEU A 138 11.16 -21.46 -4.04
N GLN A 139 12.42 -21.51 -3.59
CA GLN A 139 13.56 -21.78 -4.46
C GLN A 139 13.53 -23.22 -4.98
N HIS A 140 13.17 -24.17 -4.11
CA HIS A 140 13.09 -25.58 -4.47
C HIS A 140 12.01 -25.87 -5.53
N ARG A 141 10.92 -25.09 -5.54
CA ARG A 141 9.83 -25.23 -6.51
C ARG A 141 10.23 -24.83 -7.94
N LYS A 142 11.23 -23.96 -8.12
CA LYS A 142 11.77 -23.60 -9.45
C LYS A 142 12.68 -24.68 -10.04
N GLN A 143 13.24 -25.57 -9.23
CA GLN A 143 14.25 -26.54 -9.65
C GLN A 143 13.69 -27.83 -10.23
N SER A 144 12.35 -28.01 -10.33
CA SER A 144 11.77 -29.16 -11.04
C SER A 144 11.95 -28.99 -12.57
N PRO A 145 12.90 -29.69 -13.21
CA PRO A 145 13.29 -29.40 -14.59
C PRO A 145 12.28 -29.97 -15.60
N ASP A 146 11.42 -30.90 -15.18
CA ASP A 146 10.66 -31.80 -16.06
C ASP A 146 9.28 -31.29 -16.53
N LEU A 147 8.95 -30.02 -16.25
CA LEU A 147 7.67 -29.44 -16.63
C LEU A 147 7.81 -28.55 -17.86
N THR A 148 7.10 -28.92 -18.94
CA THR A 148 6.87 -28.10 -20.14
C THR A 148 6.33 -26.71 -19.77
N LEU A 149 6.64 -25.69 -20.57
CA LEU A 149 6.25 -24.29 -20.33
C LEU A 149 4.74 -24.13 -20.04
N SER A 150 3.88 -24.81 -20.82
CA SER A 150 2.42 -24.77 -20.65
C SER A 150 1.95 -25.36 -19.31
N LYS A 151 2.60 -26.43 -18.83
CA LYS A 151 2.31 -27.03 -17.51
C LYS A 151 2.81 -26.12 -16.38
N LYS A 152 3.96 -25.45 -16.54
CA LYS A 152 4.46 -24.46 -15.56
C LYS A 152 3.54 -23.25 -15.45
N VAL A 153 3.02 -22.74 -16.57
CA VAL A 153 2.05 -21.63 -16.59
C VAL A 153 0.75 -22.04 -15.89
N LYS A 154 0.21 -23.22 -16.19
CA LYS A 154 -1.00 -23.73 -15.52
C LYS A 154 -0.80 -23.91 -14.01
N LEU A 155 0.32 -24.52 -13.60
CA LEU A 155 0.63 -24.77 -12.19
C LEU A 155 0.87 -23.49 -11.38
N LYS A 156 1.51 -22.48 -11.99
CA LYS A 156 1.69 -21.15 -11.37
C LYS A 156 0.38 -20.39 -11.24
N ARG A 157 -0.52 -20.54 -12.22
CA ARG A 157 -1.85 -19.92 -12.17
C ARG A 157 -2.74 -20.53 -11.08
N GLU A 158 -2.62 -21.82 -10.82
CA GLU A 158 -3.42 -22.53 -9.81
C GLU A 158 -2.84 -22.38 -8.40
N ASN A 159 -1.51 -22.36 -8.24
CA ASN A 159 -0.84 -22.27 -6.95
C ASN A 159 0.25 -21.19 -6.97
N PRO A 160 -0.11 -19.89 -6.89
CA PRO A 160 0.86 -18.80 -6.83
C PRO A 160 1.71 -18.89 -5.55
N ASP A 161 2.97 -18.50 -5.63
CA ASP A 161 3.83 -18.36 -4.46
C ASP A 161 3.71 -16.99 -3.76
N LEU A 162 4.36 -16.86 -2.59
CA LEU A 162 4.31 -15.63 -1.79
C LEU A 162 4.78 -14.39 -2.57
N LEU A 163 5.84 -14.50 -3.35
CA LEU A 163 6.37 -13.36 -4.10
C LEU A 163 5.47 -13.02 -5.30
N GLU A 164 4.85 -14.02 -5.93
CA GLU A 164 3.81 -13.81 -6.94
C GLU A 164 2.60 -13.06 -6.36
N LEU A 165 2.16 -13.40 -5.15
CA LEU A 165 1.07 -12.66 -4.49
C LEU A 165 1.48 -11.26 -4.02
N CYS A 166 2.74 -11.03 -3.66
CA CYS A 166 3.23 -9.66 -3.41
C CYS A 166 3.10 -8.75 -4.63
N HIS A 167 2.97 -9.30 -5.83
CA HIS A 167 2.67 -8.55 -7.04
C HIS A 167 1.17 -8.57 -7.37
N ALA A 168 0.56 -9.76 -7.43
CA ALA A 168 -0.81 -9.93 -7.89
C ALA A 168 -1.84 -9.22 -6.98
N VAL A 169 -1.68 -9.33 -5.65
CA VAL A 169 -2.65 -8.77 -4.69
C VAL A 169 -2.71 -7.24 -4.78
N PRO A 170 -1.59 -6.49 -4.82
CA PRO A 170 -1.63 -5.05 -5.11
C PRO A 170 -2.24 -4.71 -6.48
N MET A 171 -1.99 -5.53 -7.51
CA MET A 171 -2.56 -5.30 -8.84
C MET A 171 -4.08 -5.49 -8.86
N GLU A 172 -4.64 -6.41 -8.06
CA GLU A 172 -6.10 -6.49 -7.86
C GLU A 172 -6.67 -5.16 -7.37
N VAL A 173 -6.01 -4.51 -6.41
CA VAL A 173 -6.42 -3.20 -5.88
C VAL A 173 -6.39 -2.11 -6.96
N ILE A 174 -5.40 -2.13 -7.84
CA ILE A 174 -5.33 -1.19 -8.97
C ILE A 174 -6.46 -1.45 -9.98
N HIS A 175 -6.73 -2.73 -10.30
CA HIS A 175 -7.74 -3.09 -11.30
C HIS A 175 -9.18 -2.89 -10.83
N MET A 176 -9.43 -2.94 -9.52
CA MET A 176 -10.72 -2.51 -8.96
C MET A 176 -10.99 -1.02 -9.20
N GLY A 177 -9.94 -0.25 -9.53
CA GLY A 177 -10.01 1.19 -9.67
C GLY A 177 -10.22 1.88 -8.33
N GLY A 178 -10.42 3.20 -8.38
CA GLY A 178 -11.29 3.82 -7.40
C GLY A 178 -10.85 3.75 -5.92
N LYS A 179 -10.01 4.70 -5.50
CA LYS A 179 -9.86 5.09 -4.08
C LYS A 179 -10.00 6.60 -3.90
N GLY A 180 -10.99 7.21 -4.57
CA GLY A 180 -11.13 8.66 -4.67
C GLY A 180 -10.10 9.31 -5.61
N TYR A 181 -9.46 8.51 -6.46
CA TYR A 181 -8.52 8.92 -7.51
C TYR A 181 -9.10 8.70 -8.92
N SER A 182 -10.44 8.63 -9.03
CA SER A 182 -11.16 8.67 -10.30
C SER A 182 -11.66 10.10 -10.57
N PRO A 183 -11.68 10.58 -11.83
CA PRO A 183 -12.33 11.83 -12.18
C PRO A 183 -13.85 11.81 -11.92
N GLU A 184 -14.44 10.61 -11.93
CA GLU A 184 -15.88 10.41 -11.70
C GLU A 184 -16.16 10.01 -10.24
N PRO A 185 -17.29 10.45 -9.64
CA PRO A 185 -17.70 10.00 -8.32
C PRO A 185 -18.03 8.51 -8.34
N SER A 186 -17.41 7.72 -7.48
CA SER A 186 -17.65 6.27 -7.40
C SER A 186 -17.62 5.76 -5.95
N ASP A 187 -18.37 4.69 -5.69
CA ASP A 187 -18.49 4.00 -4.38
C ASP A 187 -17.27 3.10 -4.06
N ASP A 188 -16.10 3.67 -4.33
CA ASP A 188 -14.76 3.11 -4.20
C ASP A 188 -14.45 2.46 -2.85
N ALA A 189 -14.94 3.08 -1.78
CA ALA A 189 -14.71 2.62 -0.42
C ALA A 189 -15.41 1.27 -0.16
N ALA A 190 -16.63 1.09 -0.67
CA ALA A 190 -17.40 -0.14 -0.48
C ALA A 190 -16.75 -1.31 -1.24
N ALA A 191 -16.33 -1.10 -2.48
CA ALA A 191 -15.65 -2.12 -3.28
C ALA A 191 -14.34 -2.59 -2.62
N PHE A 192 -13.56 -1.67 -2.06
CA PHE A 192 -12.35 -2.03 -1.33
C PHE A 192 -12.66 -2.81 -0.05
N GLU A 193 -13.70 -2.43 0.71
CA GLU A 193 -14.13 -3.15 1.91
C GLU A 193 -14.62 -4.57 1.61
N GLU A 194 -15.30 -4.78 0.49
CA GLU A 194 -15.74 -6.10 0.03
C GLU A 194 -14.56 -6.97 -0.45
N TRP A 195 -13.51 -6.35 -0.99
CA TRP A 195 -12.30 -7.06 -1.41
C TRP A 195 -11.46 -7.57 -0.24
N LEU A 196 -11.52 -6.92 0.94
CA LEU A 196 -10.77 -7.35 2.12
C LEU A 196 -11.28 -8.70 2.63
N GLN A 197 -10.37 -9.67 2.72
CA GLN A 197 -10.69 -11.01 3.22
C GLN A 197 -10.16 -11.26 4.63
N CYS A 198 -9.17 -10.48 5.08
CA CYS A 198 -8.48 -10.69 6.34
C CYS A 198 -8.33 -9.41 7.17
N TYR A 199 -7.85 -8.33 6.55
CA TYR A 199 -7.56 -7.08 7.27
C TYR A 199 -8.82 -6.47 7.88
N CYS A 200 -8.87 -6.36 9.21
CA CYS A 200 -10.05 -5.87 9.96
C CYS A 200 -11.36 -6.65 9.69
N VAL A 201 -11.29 -7.85 9.10
CA VAL A 201 -12.48 -8.67 8.80
C VAL A 201 -12.98 -9.34 10.09
N PRO A 202 -14.29 -9.28 10.40
CA PRO A 202 -14.84 -9.91 11.60
C PRO A 202 -14.49 -11.39 11.72
N GLY A 203 -14.12 -11.83 12.93
CA GLY A 203 -13.73 -13.22 13.20
C GLY A 203 -12.25 -13.54 12.93
N MET A 204 -11.49 -12.63 12.31
CA MET A 204 -10.04 -12.80 12.18
C MET A 204 -9.33 -12.57 13.51
N ARG A 205 -8.26 -13.34 13.74
CA ARG A 205 -7.35 -13.16 14.87
C ARG A 205 -6.39 -12.02 14.57
N SER A 206 -5.92 -11.35 15.62
CA SER A 206 -4.91 -10.30 15.50
C SER A 206 -3.93 -10.31 16.66
N LEU A 207 -2.70 -9.90 16.37
CA LEU A 207 -1.56 -9.79 17.29
C LEU A 207 -0.72 -8.58 16.91
N HIS A 208 0.17 -8.12 17.79
CA HIS A 208 1.15 -7.09 17.46
C HIS A 208 2.47 -7.71 17.01
N ASP A 209 3.11 -7.11 16.01
CA ASP A 209 4.47 -7.43 15.63
C ASP A 209 5.51 -6.73 16.53
N GLY A 210 6.79 -7.02 16.35
CA GLY A 210 7.87 -6.40 17.14
C GLY A 210 7.99 -4.88 17.01
N ASN A 211 7.27 -4.24 16.09
CA ASN A 211 7.21 -2.79 15.93
C ASN A 211 5.87 -2.21 16.41
N GLY A 212 5.04 -3.01 17.11
CA GLY A 212 3.75 -2.60 17.63
C GLY A 212 2.64 -2.46 16.57
N ARG A 213 2.85 -2.94 15.34
CA ARG A 213 1.80 -2.90 14.30
C ARG A 213 0.95 -4.15 14.40
N THR A 214 -0.36 -3.96 14.40
CA THR A 214 -1.32 -5.07 14.35
C THR A 214 -1.19 -5.85 13.03
N ILE A 215 -1.21 -7.18 13.11
CA ILE A 215 -1.31 -8.11 11.98
C ILE A 215 -2.60 -8.94 12.16
N TRP A 216 -3.38 -9.09 11.09
CA TRP A 216 -4.59 -9.92 11.04
C TRP A 216 -4.28 -11.23 10.31
N PHE A 217 -4.87 -12.32 10.80
CA PHE A 217 -4.65 -13.66 10.25
C PHE A 217 -5.78 -14.62 10.64
N GLN A 218 -5.78 -15.80 10.01
CA GLN A 218 -6.66 -16.92 10.33
C GLN A 218 -5.83 -18.14 10.69
N GLY A 219 -6.29 -18.93 11.66
CA GLY A 219 -5.58 -20.13 12.13
C GLY A 219 -4.43 -19.77 13.05
N GLU A 220 -3.42 -20.64 13.12
CA GLU A 220 -2.31 -20.51 14.07
C GLU A 220 -1.38 -19.33 13.75
N PRO A 221 -0.80 -18.67 14.77
CA PRO A 221 0.02 -17.49 14.56
C PRO A 221 1.44 -17.84 14.08
N GLY A 222 1.95 -19.02 14.40
CA GLY A 222 3.33 -19.45 14.09
C GLY A 222 4.28 -19.39 15.30
N PRO A 223 5.46 -20.02 15.19
CA PRO A 223 6.36 -20.28 16.32
C PRO A 223 7.02 -19.04 16.91
N MET A 224 7.14 -17.95 16.15
CA MET A 224 7.76 -16.70 16.61
C MET A 224 6.75 -15.70 17.19
N ALA A 225 5.51 -16.13 17.44
CA ALA A 225 4.48 -15.25 18.00
C ALA A 225 4.88 -14.73 19.39
N PRO A 226 4.53 -13.47 19.74
CA PRO A 226 4.83 -12.91 21.05
C PRO A 226 4.17 -13.76 22.15
N LYS A 227 4.97 -14.17 23.15
CA LYS A 227 4.48 -14.97 24.29
C LYS A 227 3.73 -14.06 25.26
N GLY A 228 2.52 -14.47 25.65
CA GLY A 228 1.73 -13.77 26.67
C GLY A 228 0.82 -12.65 26.13
N GLU A 229 0.78 -12.42 24.82
CA GLU A 229 -0.25 -11.54 24.24
C GLU A 229 -1.59 -12.27 24.09
N HIS A 230 -2.66 -11.63 24.57
CA HIS A 230 -4.02 -12.07 24.29
C HIS A 230 -4.35 -11.81 22.82
N GLN A 231 -4.70 -12.87 22.11
CA GLN A 231 -5.18 -12.75 20.74
C GLN A 231 -6.52 -12.05 20.74
N LEU A 232 -6.60 -10.97 19.96
CA LEU A 232 -7.82 -10.20 19.83
C LEU A 232 -8.57 -10.66 18.58
N TYR A 233 -9.86 -10.88 18.70
CA TYR A 233 -10.74 -11.10 17.56
C TYR A 233 -11.22 -9.76 17.01
N SER A 234 -11.12 -9.59 15.70
CA SER A 234 -11.71 -8.42 15.05
C SER A 234 -13.23 -8.43 15.25
N SER A 235 -13.76 -7.36 15.84
CA SER A 235 -15.19 -7.14 16.03
C SER A 235 -15.76 -6.19 14.97
N MET A 236 -17.09 -6.07 14.86
CA MET A 236 -17.71 -5.08 13.97
C MET A 236 -17.23 -3.64 14.24
N LEU A 237 -16.79 -3.31 15.46
CA LEU A 237 -16.25 -1.99 15.79
C LEU A 237 -14.93 -1.67 15.07
N CYS A 238 -14.14 -2.68 14.69
CA CYS A 238 -12.93 -2.48 13.90
C CYS A 238 -13.23 -2.00 12.47
N ARG A 239 -14.36 -2.45 11.90
CA ARG A 239 -14.92 -1.93 10.64
C ARG A 239 -15.39 -0.49 10.77
N VAL A 240 -16.00 -0.10 11.89
CA VAL A 240 -16.41 1.30 12.13
C VAL A 240 -15.21 2.24 12.23
N LEU A 241 -14.06 1.78 12.72
CA LEU A 241 -12.84 2.60 12.76
C LEU A 241 -12.24 2.85 11.36
N LEU A 242 -12.34 1.87 10.45
CA LEU A 242 -12.04 2.07 9.02
C LEU A 242 -12.98 3.11 8.40
N LEU A 243 -14.28 3.03 8.73
CA LEU A 243 -15.29 3.98 8.28
C LEU A 243 -15.12 5.39 8.86
N LEU A 244 -14.71 5.57 10.12
CA LEU A 244 -14.42 6.90 10.68
C LEU A 244 -13.13 7.52 10.14
N VAL A 245 -12.23 6.67 9.62
CA VAL A 245 -11.08 7.12 8.84
C VAL A 245 -11.48 7.53 7.41
N GLY A 246 -12.62 7.03 6.89
CA GLY A 246 -13.16 7.30 5.55
C GLY A 246 -14.35 8.28 5.44
N LEU A 247 -15.16 8.43 6.49
CA LEU A 247 -16.34 9.30 6.57
C LEU A 247 -15.97 10.60 7.27
N GLY A 248 -15.35 11.50 6.52
CA GLY A 248 -15.53 12.92 6.78
C GLY A 248 -16.96 13.30 6.43
N GLU A 249 -17.65 13.99 7.34
CA GLU A 249 -19.00 14.51 7.16
C GLU A 249 -19.23 15.08 5.75
N ALA A 250 -20.34 14.68 5.12
CA ALA A 250 -20.93 15.25 3.92
C ALA A 250 -19.93 15.69 2.81
N GLY A 251 -19.64 14.77 1.88
CA GLY A 251 -19.11 15.13 0.55
C GLY A 251 -17.61 15.39 0.47
N ARG A 252 -16.80 14.96 1.45
CA ARG A 252 -15.34 14.98 1.34
C ARG A 252 -14.79 13.59 1.53
N SER A 253 -14.33 12.96 0.44
CA SER A 253 -13.47 11.79 0.49
C SER A 253 -12.26 12.10 1.37
N VAL A 254 -12.22 11.48 2.55
CA VAL A 254 -11.08 11.47 3.47
C VAL A 254 -10.44 10.10 3.33
N ALA A 255 -9.54 9.96 2.36
CA ALA A 255 -8.49 8.95 2.49
C ALA A 255 -7.45 9.49 3.47
N CYS A 256 -6.99 8.64 4.39
CA CYS A 256 -6.07 8.97 5.48
C CYS A 256 -4.62 9.22 5.03
N CYS A 257 -4.43 9.85 3.88
CA CYS A 257 -3.15 10.05 3.22
C CYS A 257 -3.18 11.39 2.48
N GLY A 258 -1.99 11.99 2.28
CA GLY A 258 -1.79 13.13 1.39
C GLY A 258 -2.56 12.99 0.08
N ILE A 259 -3.77 13.55 -0.03
CA ILE A 259 -4.54 13.51 -1.28
C ILE A 259 -4.07 14.69 -2.09
N ILE A 260 -3.57 14.43 -3.29
CA ILE A 260 -3.31 15.48 -4.26
C ILE A 260 -4.63 15.81 -4.96
N LYS A 261 -5.26 16.93 -4.60
CA LYS A 261 -6.53 17.38 -5.20
C LYS A 261 -6.28 18.51 -6.18
N VAL A 262 -7.00 18.50 -7.29
CA VAL A 262 -7.16 19.68 -8.15
C VAL A 262 -8.38 20.43 -7.65
N LYS A 263 -8.20 21.64 -7.15
CA LYS A 263 -9.29 22.50 -6.69
C LYS A 263 -9.57 23.56 -7.76
N GLU A 264 -10.80 23.63 -8.24
CA GLU A 264 -11.29 24.78 -9.00
C GLU A 264 -11.57 25.93 -8.03
N THR A 265 -10.99 27.10 -8.28
CA THR A 265 -11.28 28.30 -7.51
C THR A 265 -12.49 28.98 -8.14
N SER A 266 -13.67 28.80 -7.55
CA SER A 266 -14.84 29.59 -7.91
C SER A 266 -14.69 31.00 -7.33
N ASP A 267 -14.36 31.98 -8.17
CA ASP A 267 -14.62 33.39 -7.86
C ASP A 267 -16.13 33.63 -7.90
N ALA A 268 -16.77 33.43 -6.76
CA ALA A 268 -18.13 33.87 -6.53
C ALA A 268 -18.33 34.14 -5.03
N LEU A 269 -17.81 35.27 -4.57
CA LEU A 269 -18.46 36.02 -3.50
C LEU A 269 -18.36 37.51 -3.84
N LEU A 270 -19.32 37.92 -4.67
CA LEU A 270 -20.01 39.20 -4.55
C LEU A 270 -20.03 39.66 -3.09
N LYS A 271 -19.28 40.72 -2.78
CA LYS A 271 -19.72 41.73 -1.83
C LYS A 271 -19.40 43.10 -2.42
N LEU A 272 -20.50 43.82 -2.65
CA LEU A 272 -20.59 45.26 -2.88
C LEU A 272 -19.72 46.07 -1.93
#